data_AF-L8J7E8-F1
#
_entry.id   AF-L8J7E8-F1
#
_cell.length_a   1.000
_cell.length_b   1.000
_cell.length_c   1.000
_cell.angle_alpha   90.00
_cell.angle_beta   90.00
_cell.angle_gamma   90.00
#
_symmetry.space_group_name_H-M   'P 1'
#
loop_
_entity.id
_entity.type
_entity.pdbx_description
1 polymer ?
#
loop_
_entity_poly.entity_id
_entity_poly.type
_entity_poly.pdbx_seq_one_letter_code
_entity_poly.pdbx_strand_id
1 'polypeptide(L)'
;MFSQLLNDKYEDLEENLTVKERATALSGSIITIFHRQTIIYRTALSPGIQQIESKANDAVKAVGSYMVKWRLERYLKDTFDVDYDEI
;
A
#
# COMPACT_ATOMS: atom_id res chain seq x y z
N MET A 1 -9.11 -6.11 9.33
CA MET A 1 -9.58 -6.32 7.95
C MET A 1 -8.52 -6.03 6.89
N PHE A 2 -8.19 -4.76 6.55
CA PHE A 2 -7.20 -4.47 5.50
C PHE A 2 -5.83 -5.15 5.71
N SER A 3 -5.22 -4.98 6.89
CA SER A 3 -3.90 -5.57 7.17
C SER A 3 -3.92 -7.10 7.14
N GLN A 4 -5.02 -7.72 7.55
CA GLN A 4 -5.19 -9.18 7.46
C GLN A 4 -5.25 -9.62 5.99
N LEU A 5 -6.14 -9.01 5.20
CA LEU A 5 -6.25 -9.32 3.77
C LEU A 5 -4.96 -9.07 2.99
N LEU A 6 -4.17 -8.07 3.39
CA LEU A 6 -2.88 -7.79 2.77
C LEU A 6 -1.87 -8.88 3.12
N ASN A 7 -1.76 -9.25 4.40
CA ASN A 7 -0.83 -10.28 4.85
C ASN A 7 -1.19 -11.66 4.29
N ASP A 8 -2.48 -12.01 4.26
CA ASP A 8 -2.99 -13.27 3.69
C ASP A 8 -2.64 -13.42 2.21
N LYS A 9 -2.51 -12.29 1.49
CA LYS A 9 -2.26 -12.27 0.04
C LYS A 9 -0.78 -12.07 -0.31
N TYR A 10 -0.01 -11.50 0.60
CA TYR A 10 1.40 -11.16 0.42
C TYR A 10 2.15 -11.54 1.70
N GLU A 11 2.39 -12.84 1.88
CA GLU A 11 2.96 -13.42 3.12
C GLU A 11 4.35 -12.83 3.49
N ASP A 12 5.09 -12.33 2.50
CA ASP A 12 6.46 -11.79 2.70
C ASP A 12 6.52 -10.24 2.67
N LEU A 13 5.45 -9.55 3.05
CA LEU A 13 5.45 -8.08 3.07
C LEU A 13 6.04 -7.52 4.38
N GLU A 14 7.36 -7.37 4.45
CA GLU A 14 8.05 -6.82 5.62
C GLU A 14 8.09 -5.27 5.68
N GLU A 15 7.62 -4.58 4.62
CA GLU A 15 7.71 -3.12 4.56
C GLU A 15 6.67 -2.44 5.45
N ASN A 16 7.11 -1.36 6.11
CA ASN A 16 6.26 -0.58 7.00
C ASN A 16 5.26 0.27 6.22
N LEU A 17 3.98 -0.09 6.33
CA LEU A 17 2.86 0.69 5.82
C LEU A 17 2.19 1.46 6.95
N THR A 18 1.84 2.73 6.69
CA THR A 18 1.05 3.54 7.62
C THR A 18 -0.32 3.82 7.02
N VAL A 19 -1.38 3.54 7.77
CA VAL A 19 -2.74 3.89 7.38
C VAL A 19 -3.19 5.08 8.22
N LYS A 20 -3.66 6.14 7.56
CA LYS A 20 -4.26 7.31 8.22
C LYS A 20 -5.69 7.50 7.78
N GLU A 21 -6.57 7.71 8.75
CA GLU A 21 -7.97 8.04 8.54
C GLU A 21 -8.23 9.51 8.90
N ARG A 22 -9.03 10.19 8.06
CA ARG A 22 -9.53 11.53 8.35
C ARG A 22 -11.03 11.58 8.10
N ALA A 23 -11.83 11.86 9.13
CA ALA A 23 -13.26 12.08 9.00
C ALA A 23 -13.58 13.31 8.12
N THR A 24 -14.66 13.24 7.34
CA THR A 24 -15.14 14.31 6.45
C THR A 24 -16.65 14.47 6.57
N ALA A 25 -17.14 15.70 6.47
CA ALA A 25 -18.55 16.01 6.69
C ALA A 25 -19.50 15.46 5.58
N LEU A 26 -19.00 15.21 4.36
CA LEU A 26 -19.83 14.81 3.22
C LEU A 26 -19.76 13.32 2.85
N SER A 27 -18.63 12.65 3.09
CA SER A 27 -18.29 11.39 2.41
C SER A 27 -17.90 10.25 3.37
N GLY A 28 -18.14 10.41 4.67
CA GLY A 28 -17.61 9.51 5.69
C GLY A 28 -16.15 9.83 5.97
N SER A 29 -15.22 8.90 5.77
CA SER A 29 -13.80 9.13 6.04
C SER A 29 -12.92 9.00 4.80
N ILE A 30 -11.76 9.65 4.83
CA ILE A 30 -10.72 9.49 3.83
C ILE A 30 -9.64 8.60 4.43
N ILE A 31 -9.41 7.46 3.78
CA ILE A 31 -8.33 6.55 4.12
C ILE A 31 -7.15 6.83 3.20
N THR A 32 -5.98 7.03 3.78
CA THR A 32 -4.73 7.24 3.07
C THR A 32 -3.70 6.23 3.55
N ILE A 33 -3.12 5.48 2.61
CA ILE A 33 -2.09 4.49 2.89
C ILE A 33 -0.76 5.05 2.39
N PHE A 34 0.22 4.99 3.27
CA PHE A 34 1.58 5.45 3.03
C PHE A 34 2.52 4.26 3.03
N HIS A 35 3.46 4.28 2.09
CA HIS A 35 4.71 3.56 2.23
C HIS A 35 5.81 4.59 2.52
N ARG A 36 6.41 4.50 3.71
CA ARG A 36 7.34 5.52 4.24
C ARG A 36 6.65 6.90 4.28
N GLN A 37 7.03 7.82 3.39
CA GLN A 37 6.49 9.19 3.31
C GLN A 37 5.65 9.42 2.05
N THR A 38 5.50 8.40 1.20
CA THR A 38 4.80 8.50 -0.08
C THR A 38 3.38 7.94 0.05
N ILE A 39 2.40 8.67 -0.47
CA ILE A 39 1.02 8.18 -0.58
C ILE A 39 0.96 7.17 -1.72
N ILE A 40 0.58 5.94 -1.39
CA ILE A 40 0.49 4.84 -2.37
C ILE A 40 -0.94 4.47 -2.71
N TYR A 41 -1.89 4.84 -1.85
CA TYR A 41 -3.31 4.65 -2.07
C TYR A 41 -4.12 5.66 -1.25
N ARG A 42 -5.22 6.16 -1.83
CA ARG A 42 -6.13 7.08 -1.16
C ARG A 42 -7.54 6.89 -1.67
N THR A 43 -8.50 6.76 -0.76
CA THR A 43 -9.90 6.54 -1.12
C THR A 43 -10.85 7.17 -0.11
N ALA A 44 -12.06 7.52 -0.57
CA ALA A 44 -13.17 7.89 0.30
C ALA A 44 -13.92 6.63 0.74
N LEU A 45 -14.32 6.60 1.99
CA LEU A 45 -14.98 5.50 2.66
C LEU A 45 -16.32 5.97 3.24
N SER A 46 -17.39 5.64 2.51
CA SER A 46 -18.76 5.83 2.98
C SER A 46 -19.11 4.78 4.05
N PRO A 47 -20.05 5.07 4.97
CA PRO A 47 -20.35 4.22 6.14
C PRO A 47 -21.05 2.86 5.85
N GLY A 48 -21.11 2.39 4.59
CA GLY A 48 -21.77 1.13 4.23
C GLY A 48 -20.81 -0.07 4.27
N ILE A 49 -21.19 -1.16 4.95
CA ILE A 49 -20.34 -2.37 5.12
C ILE A 49 -19.85 -2.93 3.79
N GLN A 50 -20.72 -3.12 2.79
CA GLN A 50 -20.30 -3.61 1.47
C GLN A 50 -19.26 -2.71 0.80
N GLN A 51 -19.36 -1.39 1.00
CA GLN A 51 -18.38 -0.45 0.48
C GLN A 51 -17.05 -0.59 1.22
N ILE A 52 -17.07 -0.84 2.53
CA ILE A 52 -15.85 -1.07 3.33
C ILE A 52 -15.10 -2.29 2.82
N GLU A 53 -15.78 -3.43 2.60
CA GLU A 53 -15.13 -4.64 2.11
C GLU A 53 -14.58 -4.47 0.69
N SER A 54 -15.35 -3.86 -0.20
CA SER A 54 -14.91 -3.57 -1.57
C SER A 54 -13.69 -2.65 -1.57
N LYS A 55 -13.72 -1.57 -0.79
CA LYS A 55 -12.60 -0.62 -0.69
C LYS A 55 -11.36 -1.25 -0.06
N ALA A 56 -11.53 -2.14 0.91
CA ALA A 56 -10.42 -2.90 1.48
C ALA A 56 -9.77 -3.81 0.41
N ASN A 57 -10.57 -4.53 -0.36
CA ASN A 57 -10.07 -5.36 -1.47
C ASN A 57 -9.36 -4.54 -2.55
N ASP A 58 -9.91 -3.38 -2.92
CA ASP A 58 -9.28 -2.46 -3.87
C ASP A 58 -7.94 -1.95 -3.34
N ALA A 59 -7.89 -1.57 -2.07
CA ALA A 59 -6.66 -1.14 -1.41
C ALA A 59 -5.61 -2.25 -1.42
N VAL A 60 -5.98 -3.50 -1.09
CA VAL A 60 -5.06 -4.65 -1.09
C VAL A 60 -4.46 -4.87 -2.48
N LYS A 61 -5.28 -4.80 -3.53
CA LYS A 61 -4.79 -4.93 -4.92
C LYS A 61 -3.82 -3.81 -5.28
N ALA A 62 -4.20 -2.56 -5.02
CA ALA A 62 -3.38 -1.39 -5.38
C ALA A 62 -2.05 -1.36 -4.61
N VAL A 63 -2.11 -1.55 -3.30
CA VAL A 63 -0.92 -1.58 -2.42
C VAL A 63 -0.02 -2.75 -2.79
N GLY A 64 -0.58 -3.95 -2.98
CA GLY A 64 0.19 -5.12 -3.38
C GLY A 64 0.92 -4.94 -4.71
N SER A 65 0.23 -4.44 -5.75
CA SER A 65 0.86 -4.13 -7.04
C SER A 65 1.99 -3.11 -6.92
N TYR A 66 1.80 -2.06 -6.10
CA TYR A 66 2.84 -1.08 -5.83
C TYR A 66 4.06 -1.71 -5.13
N MET A 67 3.84 -2.56 -4.12
CA MET A 67 4.91 -3.20 -3.36
C MET A 67 5.77 -4.13 -4.21
N VAL A 68 5.14 -4.96 -5.07
CA VAL A 68 5.86 -5.83 -6.00
C VAL A 68 6.76 -5.02 -6.93
N LYS A 69 6.22 -3.96 -7.53
CA LYS A 69 6.99 -3.07 -8.41
C LYS A 69 8.15 -2.43 -7.66
N TRP A 70 7.90 -1.86 -6.49
CA TRP A 70 8.92 -1.20 -5.68
C TRP A 70 10.05 -2.16 -5.27
N ARG A 71 9.72 -3.40 -4.90
CA ARG A 71 10.72 -4.42 -4.55
C ARG A 71 11.58 -4.81 -5.75
N LEU A 72 10.97 -4.98 -6.92
CA LEU A 72 11.70 -5.26 -8.16
C LEU A 72 12.66 -4.11 -8.50
N GLU A 73 12.18 -2.86 -8.44
CA GLU A 73 13.01 -1.67 -8.68
C GLU A 73 14.20 -1.60 -7.70
N ARG A 74 13.96 -1.92 -6.42
CA ARG A 74 15.02 -1.96 -5.42
C ARG A 74 16.03 -3.06 -5.68
N TYR A 75 15.59 -4.28 -5.96
CA TYR A 75 16.48 -5.40 -6.25
C TYR A 75 17.34 -5.16 -7.49
N LEU A 76 16.74 -4.60 -8.55
CA LEU A 76 17.49 -4.23 -9.76
C LEU A 76 18.52 -3.14 -9.43
N LYS A 77 18.13 -2.08 -8.72
CA LYS A 77 19.05 -1.03 -8.31
C LYS A 77 20.21 -1.57 -7.47
N ASP A 78 19.92 -2.37 -6.44
CA ASP A 78 20.92 -2.97 -5.57
C ASP A 78 21.85 -3.91 -6.36
N THR A 79 21.36 -4.56 -7.43
CA THR A 79 22.20 -5.41 -8.31
C THR A 79 23.13 -4.57 -9.18
N PHE A 80 22.63 -3.49 -9.79
CA PHE A 80 23.39 -2.67 -10.74
C PHE A 80 24.30 -1.63 -10.07
N ASP A 81 23.98 -1.15 -8.86
CA ASP A 81 24.87 -0.26 -8.09
C ASP A 81 26.14 -1.01 -7.59
N VAL A 82 26.11 -2.34 -7.47
CA VAL A 82 27.27 -3.14 -7.03
C VAL A 82 28.27 -3.38 -8.17
N ASP A 83 27.82 -3.36 -9.44
CA ASP A 83 28.68 -3.64 -10.61
C ASP A 83 29.45 -2.42 -11.13
N TYR A 84 29.15 -1.20 -10.64
CA TYR A 84 29.68 0.04 -11.25
C TYR A 84 30.72 0.82 -10.42
N ASP A 85 31.08 0.37 -9.22
CA ASP A 85 31.90 1.16 -8.28
C ASP A 85 33.38 0.74 -8.14
N GLU A 86 33.95 -0.05 -9.06
CA GLU A 86 35.41 -0.28 -9.11
C GLU A 86 35.96 -0.36 -10.54
N ILE A 87 36.37 0.78 -11.12
CA ILE A 87 37.47 0.89 -12.11
C ILE A 87 38.19 2.24 -12.01
#